data_AF-A0A1S5WGS6-F1
#
_entry.id   AF-A0A1S5WGS6-F1
#
_cell.length_a   1.000
_cell.length_b   1.000
_cell.length_c   1.000
_cell.angle_alpha   90.00
_cell.angle_beta   90.00
_cell.angle_gamma   90.00
#
_symmetry.space_group_name_H-M   'P 1'
#
loop_
_entity.id
_entity.type
_entity.pdbx_description
1 polymer ?
#
loop_
_entity_poly.entity_id
_entity_poly.type
_entity_poly.pdbx_seq_one_letter_code
_entity_poly.pdbx_strand_id
1 'polypeptide(L)'
;AKDVTKVTKEEIKKELDPNVLKAVQDVVKKAESTDFVYEIYEDNKGKALDNVNLEASKVDIYVQITPAKDKTVVIGKSGYIKVTLPKNSEVKKTDISVVTVPEQTVEIKVADVTNVTKTELELVNKDANLVQAVLNAIKEKVAGVQASEFAITNKGVEGNYSAATTVEVT
;
A
#
# COMPACT_ATOMS: atom_id res chain seq x y z
N ALA A 1 -3.93 13.06 7.55
CA ALA A 1 -3.52 14.45 7.84
C ALA A 1 -3.69 14.74 9.32
N LYS A 2 -2.80 15.53 9.91
CA LYS A 2 -2.88 16.02 11.30
C LYS A 2 -3.98 17.08 11.45
N ASP A 3 -4.16 17.91 10.42
CA ASP A 3 -5.23 18.92 10.32
C ASP A 3 -5.85 18.82 8.91
N VAL A 4 -7.13 18.44 8.85
CA VAL A 4 -7.84 18.22 7.57
C VAL A 4 -8.19 19.53 6.85
N THR A 5 -8.08 20.68 7.52
CA THR A 5 -8.32 22.00 6.94
C THR A 5 -7.06 22.63 6.34
N LYS A 6 -5.90 22.08 6.69
CA LYS A 6 -4.58 22.60 6.33
C LYS A 6 -3.59 21.47 6.07
N VAL A 7 -3.97 20.56 5.18
CA VAL A 7 -3.13 19.42 4.78
C VAL A 7 -1.92 19.94 4.03
N THR A 8 -0.72 19.57 4.47
CA THR A 8 0.51 20.04 3.86
C THR A 8 0.92 19.18 2.66
N LYS A 9 1.76 19.75 1.80
CA LYS A 9 2.35 19.03 0.67
C LYS A 9 3.12 17.78 1.11
N GLU A 10 3.83 17.83 2.23
CA GLU A 10 4.58 16.69 2.76
C GLU A 10 3.65 15.55 3.19
N GLU A 11 2.53 15.87 3.84
CA GLU A 11 1.52 14.87 4.20
C GLU A 11 0.93 14.22 2.96
N ILE A 12 0.63 14.99 1.92
CA ILE A 12 0.11 14.46 0.66
C ILE A 12 1.16 13.57 -0.01
N LYS A 13 2.44 14.00 -0.08
CA LYS A 13 3.51 13.20 -0.68
C LYS A 13 3.65 11.84 0.02
N LYS A 14 3.69 11.83 1.36
CA LYS A 14 3.80 10.59 2.14
C LYS A 14 2.73 9.56 1.78
N GLU A 15 1.48 10.01 1.59
CA GLU A 15 0.37 9.12 1.22
C GLU A 15 0.39 8.73 -0.27
N LEU A 16 0.98 9.56 -1.13
CA LEU A 16 1.12 9.27 -2.56
C LEU A 16 2.32 8.39 -2.90
N ASP A 17 3.38 8.37 -2.09
CA ASP A 17 4.62 7.62 -2.34
C ASP A 17 4.41 6.18 -2.85
N PRO A 18 3.59 5.32 -2.18
CA PRO A 18 3.39 3.96 -2.67
C PRO A 18 2.65 3.91 -4.02
N ASN A 19 1.70 4.83 -4.23
CA ASN A 19 0.93 4.92 -5.47
C ASN A 19 1.79 5.41 -6.65
N VAL A 20 2.64 6.41 -6.41
CA VAL A 20 3.55 6.95 -7.42
C VAL A 20 4.59 5.90 -7.79
N LEU A 21 5.22 5.23 -6.82
CA LEU A 21 6.16 4.13 -7.09
C LEU A 21 5.51 3.05 -7.94
N LYS A 22 4.31 2.62 -7.58
CA LYS A 22 3.57 1.62 -8.34
C LYS A 22 3.28 2.07 -9.77
N ALA A 23 2.79 3.29 -9.96
CA ALA A 23 2.53 3.83 -11.29
C ALA A 23 3.80 3.91 -12.16
N VAL A 24 4.95 4.24 -11.54
CA VAL A 24 6.25 4.17 -12.24
C VAL A 24 6.62 2.72 -12.56
N GLN A 25 6.43 1.78 -11.64
CA GLN A 25 6.73 0.36 -11.83
C GLN A 25 5.85 -0.31 -12.88
N ASP A 26 4.62 0.15 -13.08
CA ASP A 26 3.73 -0.32 -14.15
C ASP A 26 4.32 -0.04 -15.54
N VAL A 27 5.14 1.01 -15.67
CA VAL A 27 5.87 1.36 -16.92
C VAL A 27 7.29 0.78 -16.91
N VAL A 28 7.98 0.91 -15.78
CA VAL A 28 9.38 0.55 -15.58
C VAL A 28 9.48 -0.41 -14.40
N LYS A 29 9.26 -1.71 -14.67
CA LYS A 29 9.11 -2.77 -13.64
C LYS A 29 10.22 -2.85 -12.58
N LYS A 30 11.43 -2.37 -12.90
CA LYS A 30 12.60 -2.41 -12.02
C LYS A 30 12.85 -1.09 -11.27
N ALA A 31 12.01 -0.08 -11.46
CA ALA A 31 12.19 1.21 -10.81
C ALA A 31 12.03 1.09 -9.30
N GLU A 32 12.94 1.72 -8.59
CA GLU A 32 12.87 1.93 -7.15
C GLU A 32 12.48 3.38 -6.85
N SER A 33 12.04 3.66 -5.63
CA SER A 33 11.67 5.01 -5.19
C SER A 33 12.82 6.01 -5.26
N THR A 34 14.07 5.54 -5.31
CA THR A 34 15.27 6.39 -5.46
C THR A 34 15.59 6.72 -6.92
N ASP A 35 14.91 6.11 -7.90
CA ASP A 35 15.19 6.31 -9.33
C ASP A 35 14.46 7.52 -9.92
N PHE A 36 13.49 8.06 -9.19
CA PHE A 36 12.71 9.23 -9.58
C PHE A 36 12.48 10.14 -8.38
N VAL A 37 12.11 11.38 -8.68
CA VAL A 37 11.51 12.30 -7.73
C VAL A 37 10.19 12.77 -8.33
N TYR A 38 9.29 13.26 -7.50
CA TYR A 38 8.07 13.87 -8.00
C TYR A 38 7.71 15.11 -7.19
N GLU A 39 7.00 16.01 -7.85
CA GLU A 39 6.47 17.23 -7.27
C GLU A 39 4.97 17.34 -7.47
N ILE A 40 4.34 18.08 -6.57
CA ILE A 40 2.89 18.31 -6.55
C ILE A 40 2.61 19.80 -6.75
N TYR A 41 1.63 20.06 -7.60
CA TYR A 41 1.22 21.38 -8.09
C TYR A 41 -0.29 21.56 -7.93
N GLU A 42 -0.73 22.82 -7.86
CA GLU A 42 -2.15 23.19 -7.81
C GLU A 42 -2.82 23.06 -9.18
N ASP A 43 -2.06 23.23 -10.26
CA ASP A 43 -2.56 23.16 -11.63
C ASP A 43 -1.65 22.36 -12.56
N ASN A 44 -2.13 22.14 -13.79
CA ASN A 44 -1.38 21.48 -14.86
C ASN A 44 -0.38 22.40 -15.57
N LYS A 45 -0.02 23.54 -14.96
CA LYS A 45 0.94 24.52 -15.48
C LYS A 45 2.14 24.69 -14.56
N GLY A 46 2.19 23.94 -13.46
CA GLY A 46 3.30 23.97 -12.51
C GLY A 46 3.16 25.03 -11.42
N LYS A 47 1.95 25.55 -11.16
CA LYS A 47 1.71 26.43 -10.02
C LYS A 47 1.97 25.67 -8.72
N ALA A 48 2.75 26.26 -7.82
CA ALA A 48 3.07 25.66 -6.52
C ALA A 48 1.79 25.38 -5.72
N LEU A 49 1.75 24.22 -5.08
CA LEU A 49 0.63 23.83 -4.22
C LEU A 49 0.80 24.43 -2.82
N ASP A 50 -0.18 25.23 -2.39
CA ASP A 50 -0.34 25.67 -0.99
C ASP A 50 -1.03 24.58 -0.13
N ASN A 51 -1.32 24.87 1.14
CA ASN A 51 -2.04 23.92 1.98
C ASN A 51 -3.46 23.65 1.45
N VAL A 52 -3.90 22.42 1.63
CA VAL A 52 -5.19 21.93 1.11
C VAL A 52 -6.22 21.79 2.23
N ASN A 53 -7.43 22.29 2.01
CA ASN A 53 -8.58 22.04 2.88
C ASN A 53 -9.44 20.89 2.34
N LEU A 54 -9.35 19.72 2.97
CA LEU A 54 -10.15 18.53 2.63
C LEU A 54 -11.47 18.44 3.42
N GLU A 55 -11.72 19.34 4.36
CA GLU A 55 -12.99 19.38 5.10
C GLU A 55 -14.12 19.91 4.22
N ALA A 56 -13.85 20.95 3.41
CA ALA A 56 -14.87 21.62 2.62
C ALA A 56 -15.31 20.80 1.39
N SER A 57 -14.34 20.30 0.62
CA SER A 57 -14.59 19.66 -0.68
C SER A 57 -13.47 18.70 -1.08
N LYS A 58 -13.67 18.02 -2.21
CA LYS A 58 -12.57 17.39 -2.95
C LYS A 58 -11.63 18.48 -3.45
N VAL A 59 -10.36 18.12 -3.60
CA VAL A 59 -9.34 19.03 -4.12
C VAL A 59 -8.51 18.33 -5.18
N ASP A 60 -8.41 18.95 -6.35
CA ASP A 60 -7.56 18.46 -7.43
C ASP A 60 -6.13 18.97 -7.25
N ILE A 61 -5.16 18.08 -7.38
CA ILE A 61 -3.74 18.36 -7.42
C ILE A 61 -3.13 17.73 -8.68
N TYR A 62 -1.92 18.14 -9.02
CA TYR A 62 -1.23 17.67 -10.21
C TYR A 62 0.17 17.19 -9.86
N VAL A 63 0.46 15.93 -10.19
CA VAL A 63 1.75 15.29 -9.93
C VAL A 63 2.60 15.30 -11.20
N GLN A 64 3.86 15.70 -11.07
CA GLN A 64 4.85 15.52 -12.13
C GLN A 64 6.02 14.69 -11.61
N ILE A 65 6.33 13.62 -12.33
CA ILE A 65 7.42 12.70 -12.02
C ILE A 65 8.59 13.04 -12.93
N THR A 66 9.79 13.10 -12.35
CA THR A 66 11.04 13.34 -13.05
C THR A 66 12.09 12.33 -12.62
N PRO A 67 13.08 11.99 -13.47
CA PRO A 67 14.17 11.11 -13.08
C PRO A 67 14.96 11.71 -11.92
N ALA A 68 15.41 10.86 -11.01
CA ALA A 68 16.38 11.29 -10.00
C ALA A 68 17.74 11.55 -10.68
N LYS A 69 18.52 12.47 -10.09
CA LYS A 69 19.85 12.80 -10.62
C LYS A 69 20.72 11.55 -10.63
N ASP A 70 21.47 11.36 -11.71
CA ASP A 70 22.42 10.26 -11.89
C ASP A 70 21.78 8.85 -11.97
N LYS A 71 20.46 8.78 -12.18
CA LYS A 71 19.71 7.52 -12.39
C LYS A 71 19.32 7.36 -13.85
N THR A 72 19.39 6.12 -14.34
CA THR A 72 19.13 5.78 -15.75
C THR A 72 17.91 4.89 -15.95
N VAL A 73 17.33 4.38 -14.85
CA VAL A 73 16.21 3.43 -14.87
C VAL A 73 14.93 4.12 -15.35
N VAL A 74 14.70 5.36 -14.91
CA VAL A 74 13.60 6.22 -15.36
C VAL A 74 14.19 7.33 -16.23
N ILE A 75 13.62 7.58 -17.41
CA ILE A 75 14.06 8.64 -18.32
C ILE A 75 12.89 9.53 -18.74
N GLY A 76 13.18 10.83 -18.94
CA GLY A 76 12.17 11.83 -19.30
C GLY A 76 11.24 12.21 -18.14
N LYS A 77 10.49 13.30 -18.30
CA LYS A 77 9.51 13.78 -17.31
C LYS A 77 8.10 13.36 -17.72
N SER A 78 7.25 13.07 -16.75
CA SER A 78 5.84 12.88 -17.01
C SER A 78 5.17 14.20 -17.40
N GLY A 79 3.99 14.10 -18.01
CA GLY A 79 3.01 15.20 -17.97
C GLY A 79 2.50 15.43 -16.55
N TYR A 80 1.63 16.43 -16.39
CA TYR A 80 0.92 16.67 -15.13
C TYR A 80 -0.22 15.67 -14.97
N ILE A 81 -0.09 14.77 -14.00
CA ILE A 81 -1.06 13.73 -13.68
C ILE A 81 -2.03 14.30 -12.65
N LYS A 82 -3.30 14.46 -13.04
CA LYS A 82 -4.34 14.94 -12.14
C LYS A 82 -4.68 13.87 -11.10
N VAL A 83 -4.65 14.26 -9.83
CA VAL A 83 -5.06 13.43 -8.68
C VAL A 83 -6.13 14.20 -7.92
N THR A 84 -7.26 13.57 -7.61
CA THR A 84 -8.33 14.18 -6.83
C THR A 84 -8.28 13.65 -5.41
N LEU A 85 -7.93 14.53 -4.46
CA LEU A 85 -7.98 14.24 -3.04
C LEU A 85 -9.45 14.22 -2.58
N PRO A 86 -9.90 13.16 -1.88
CA PRO A 86 -11.28 13.07 -1.44
C PRO A 86 -11.56 14.08 -0.32
N LYS A 87 -12.82 14.51 -0.23
CA LYS A 87 -13.33 15.22 0.95
C LYS A 87 -13.24 14.28 2.16
N ASN A 88 -12.80 14.78 3.31
CA ASN A 88 -12.61 13.98 4.52
C ASN A 88 -13.86 13.17 4.91
N SER A 89 -15.05 13.78 4.82
CA SER A 89 -16.32 13.12 5.16
C SER A 89 -16.76 12.02 4.17
N GLU A 90 -16.15 11.95 2.98
CA GLU A 90 -16.44 10.91 1.99
C GLU A 90 -15.62 9.64 2.21
N VAL A 91 -14.52 9.72 2.97
CA VAL A 91 -13.72 8.55 3.33
C VAL A 91 -14.45 7.79 4.45
N LYS A 92 -15.38 6.92 4.07
CA LYS A 92 -16.07 6.03 5.02
C LYS A 92 -15.21 4.80 5.27
N LYS A 93 -14.92 4.53 6.56
CA LYS A 93 -14.43 3.21 6.97
C LYS A 93 -15.44 2.18 6.51
N THR A 94 -14.97 1.21 5.74
CA THR A 94 -15.78 0.07 5.32
C THR A 94 -15.54 -1.05 6.30
N ASP A 95 -16.61 -1.63 6.83
CA ASP A 95 -16.51 -2.82 7.66
C ASP A 95 -16.18 -4.02 6.76
N ILE A 96 -15.05 -4.67 7.06
CA ILE A 96 -14.54 -5.83 6.34
C ILE A 96 -14.66 -7.12 7.17
N SER A 97 -15.35 -7.10 8.31
CA SER A 97 -15.53 -8.28 9.18
C SER A 97 -16.24 -9.45 8.49
N VAL A 98 -16.96 -9.18 7.40
CA VAL A 98 -17.65 -10.18 6.57
C VAL A 98 -16.83 -10.68 5.38
N VAL A 99 -15.59 -10.19 5.19
CA VAL A 99 -14.72 -10.64 4.10
C VAL A 99 -14.24 -12.06 4.39
N THR A 100 -14.48 -12.97 3.45
CA THR A 100 -14.02 -14.37 3.53
C THR A 100 -12.86 -14.58 2.58
N VAL A 101 -11.77 -15.16 3.08
CA VAL A 101 -10.60 -15.54 2.28
C VAL A 101 -10.64 -17.07 2.09
N PRO A 102 -10.52 -17.58 0.85
CA PRO A 102 -10.44 -19.03 0.62
C PRO A 102 -9.25 -19.64 1.37
N GLU A 103 -9.40 -20.89 1.83
CA GLU A 103 -8.31 -21.61 2.49
C GLU A 103 -7.04 -21.61 1.62
N GLN A 104 -5.90 -21.31 2.24
CA GLN A 104 -4.60 -21.28 1.60
C GLN A 104 -3.69 -22.34 2.22
N THR A 105 -2.99 -23.09 1.38
CA THR A 105 -1.89 -23.95 1.82
C THR A 105 -0.60 -23.14 1.79
N VAL A 106 0.03 -22.95 2.95
CA VAL A 106 1.29 -22.21 3.09
C VAL A 106 2.37 -23.18 3.53
N GLU A 107 3.49 -23.20 2.80
CA GLU A 107 4.67 -23.98 3.17
C GLU A 107 5.62 -23.10 4.00
N ILE A 108 5.91 -23.52 5.23
CA ILE A 108 6.88 -22.85 6.11
C ILE A 108 8.14 -23.69 6.17
N LYS A 109 9.28 -23.10 5.82
CA LYS A 109 10.58 -23.73 6.02
C LYS A 109 11.01 -23.50 7.47
N VAL A 110 10.90 -24.54 8.27
CA VAL A 110 11.27 -24.56 9.69
C VAL A 110 12.50 -25.44 9.92
N ALA A 111 13.26 -25.14 10.97
CA ALA A 111 14.45 -25.93 11.29
C ALA A 111 14.10 -27.30 11.88
N ASP A 112 13.04 -27.36 12.68
CA ASP A 112 12.53 -28.57 13.32
C ASP A 112 11.00 -28.56 13.31
N VAL A 113 10.41 -29.43 12.50
CA VAL A 113 8.95 -29.59 12.36
C VAL A 113 8.29 -30.11 13.64
N THR A 114 9.04 -30.68 14.58
CA THR A 114 8.50 -31.15 15.86
C THR A 114 8.44 -30.06 16.92
N ASN A 115 9.11 -28.93 16.68
CA ASN A 115 9.22 -27.80 17.62
C ASN A 115 9.26 -26.46 16.89
N VAL A 116 8.19 -26.15 16.16
CA VAL A 116 8.03 -24.88 15.46
C VAL A 116 7.81 -23.76 16.47
N THR A 117 8.58 -22.69 16.31
CA THR A 117 8.56 -21.49 17.16
C THR A 117 7.56 -20.44 16.68
N LYS A 118 7.24 -19.46 17.54
CA LYS A 118 6.34 -18.37 17.17
C LYS A 118 6.89 -17.54 16.00
N THR A 119 8.19 -17.28 16.00
CA THR A 119 8.87 -16.55 14.92
C THR A 119 8.74 -17.26 13.58
N GLU A 120 8.84 -18.59 13.56
CA GLU A 120 8.64 -19.38 12.34
C GLU A 120 7.17 -19.32 11.88
N LEU A 121 6.21 -19.36 12.80
CA LEU A 121 4.79 -19.17 12.47
C LEU A 121 4.47 -17.78 11.94
N GLU A 122 5.18 -16.73 12.38
CA GLU A 122 5.02 -15.37 11.85
C GLU A 122 5.43 -15.24 10.37
N LEU A 123 6.18 -16.19 9.82
CA LEU A 123 6.47 -16.24 8.38
C LEU A 123 5.20 -16.46 7.55
N VAL A 124 4.19 -17.16 8.08
CA VAL A 124 2.89 -17.34 7.43
C VAL A 124 2.25 -15.99 7.10
N ASN A 125 2.33 -15.04 8.04
CA ASN A 125 1.73 -13.70 7.89
C ASN A 125 2.33 -12.90 6.72
N LYS A 126 3.52 -13.31 6.26
CA LYS A 126 4.28 -12.67 5.18
C LYS A 126 4.27 -13.49 3.89
N ASP A 127 3.58 -14.63 3.86
CA ASP A 127 3.47 -15.45 2.66
C ASP A 127 2.81 -14.64 1.54
N ALA A 128 3.45 -14.61 0.37
CA ALA A 128 3.03 -13.76 -0.73
C ALA A 128 1.66 -14.15 -1.29
N ASN A 129 1.33 -15.45 -1.32
CA ASN A 129 0.05 -15.92 -1.83
C ASN A 129 -1.07 -15.60 -0.85
N LEU A 130 -0.84 -15.81 0.45
CA LEU A 130 -1.79 -15.43 1.50
C LEU A 130 -2.05 -13.92 1.50
N VAL A 131 -0.99 -13.09 1.47
CA VAL A 131 -1.11 -11.63 1.41
C VAL A 131 -1.93 -11.21 0.18
N GLN A 132 -1.66 -11.81 -0.98
CA GLN A 132 -2.39 -11.49 -2.21
C GLN A 132 -3.85 -11.95 -2.15
N ALA A 133 -4.15 -13.11 -1.54
CA ALA A 133 -5.51 -13.61 -1.37
C ALA A 133 -6.32 -12.69 -0.44
N VAL A 134 -5.76 -12.30 0.71
CA VAL A 134 -6.38 -11.34 1.64
C VAL A 134 -6.60 -10.00 0.94
N LEU A 135 -5.60 -9.47 0.23
CA LEU A 135 -5.70 -8.22 -0.51
C LEU A 135 -6.83 -8.26 -1.54
N ASN A 136 -6.95 -9.35 -2.30
CA ASN A 136 -7.99 -9.51 -3.31
C ASN A 136 -9.39 -9.54 -2.67
N ALA A 137 -9.55 -10.29 -1.57
CA ALA A 137 -10.83 -10.38 -0.87
C ALA A 137 -11.27 -9.01 -0.29
N ILE A 138 -10.33 -8.23 0.27
CA ILE A 138 -10.63 -6.88 0.75
C ILE A 138 -10.98 -5.94 -0.42
N LYS A 139 -10.31 -6.07 -1.58
CA LYS A 139 -10.57 -5.23 -2.77
C LYS A 139 -11.99 -5.37 -3.32
N GLU A 140 -12.65 -6.51 -3.11
CA GLU A 140 -14.06 -6.68 -3.48
C GLU A 140 -15.00 -5.76 -2.70
N LYS A 141 -14.57 -5.29 -1.52
CA LYS A 141 -15.33 -4.36 -0.67
C LYS A 141 -14.77 -2.94 -0.67
N VAL A 142 -13.45 -2.81 -0.75
CA VAL A 142 -12.71 -1.55 -0.62
C VAL A 142 -11.79 -1.38 -1.82
N ALA A 143 -12.25 -0.61 -2.80
CA ALA A 143 -11.42 -0.28 -3.96
C ALA A 143 -10.18 0.51 -3.55
N GLY A 144 -9.04 0.21 -4.17
CA GLY A 144 -7.78 0.95 -3.95
C GLY A 144 -6.99 0.55 -2.70
N VAL A 145 -7.47 -0.40 -1.90
CA VAL A 145 -6.74 -0.90 -0.72
C VAL A 145 -5.39 -1.52 -1.10
N GLN A 146 -4.41 -1.35 -0.23
CA GLN A 146 -3.04 -1.84 -0.39
C GLN A 146 -2.66 -2.80 0.72
N ALA A 147 -1.71 -3.71 0.44
CA ALA A 147 -1.23 -4.67 1.43
C ALA A 147 -0.61 -4.01 2.68
N SER A 148 -0.06 -2.80 2.53
CA SER A 148 0.49 -2.02 3.64
C SER A 148 -0.56 -1.40 4.56
N GLU A 149 -1.84 -1.39 4.16
CA GLU A 149 -2.93 -0.79 4.92
C GLU A 149 -3.58 -1.78 5.89
N PHE A 150 -3.15 -3.04 5.89
CA PHE A 150 -3.56 -4.06 6.85
C PHE A 150 -2.37 -4.88 7.32
N ALA A 151 -2.56 -5.56 8.45
CA ALA A 151 -1.62 -6.54 8.96
C ALA A 151 -2.31 -7.90 8.98
N ILE A 152 -1.56 -8.95 8.64
CA ILE A 152 -1.99 -10.32 8.79
C ILE A 152 -1.36 -10.85 10.08
N THR A 153 -2.18 -11.50 10.90
CA THR A 153 -1.75 -12.19 12.12
C THR A 153 -2.25 -13.63 12.09
N ASN A 154 -1.59 -14.53 12.83
CA ASN A 154 -2.03 -15.91 12.94
C ASN A 154 -2.11 -16.37 14.39
N LYS A 155 -3.05 -17.26 14.65
CA LYS A 155 -3.27 -17.89 15.96
C LYS A 155 -2.54 -19.22 16.11
N GLY A 156 -1.52 -19.48 15.29
CA GLY A 156 -0.68 -20.67 15.41
C GLY A 156 -0.02 -20.72 16.79
N VAL A 157 0.08 -21.93 17.34
CA VAL A 157 0.69 -22.23 18.64
C VAL A 157 2.01 -22.96 18.41
N GLU A 158 3.03 -22.67 19.21
CA GLU A 158 4.32 -23.37 19.13
C GLU A 158 4.17 -24.88 19.36
N GLY A 159 4.99 -25.68 18.68
CA GLY A 159 4.99 -27.14 18.88
C GLY A 159 5.13 -27.95 17.59
N ASN A 160 4.48 -29.12 17.55
CA ASN A 160 4.70 -30.12 16.50
C ASN A 160 3.76 -29.92 15.30
N TYR A 161 4.36 -29.66 14.13
CA TYR A 161 3.73 -29.51 12.82
C TYR A 161 4.21 -30.57 11.83
N SER A 162 4.63 -31.75 12.31
CA SER A 162 5.02 -32.88 11.44
C SER A 162 3.86 -33.39 10.57
N ALA A 163 2.62 -33.10 10.98
CA ALA A 163 1.42 -33.27 10.16
C ALA A 163 0.87 -31.90 9.77
N ALA A 164 0.15 -31.85 8.63
CA ALA A 164 -0.53 -30.64 8.21
C ALA A 164 -1.54 -30.18 9.27
N THR A 165 -1.45 -28.92 9.66
CA THR A 165 -2.27 -28.32 10.73
C THR A 165 -2.92 -27.05 10.21
N THR A 166 -4.22 -26.90 10.45
CA THR A 166 -4.95 -25.67 10.14
C THR A 166 -4.60 -24.57 11.14
N VAL A 167 -4.25 -23.40 10.63
CA VAL A 167 -3.95 -22.21 11.44
C VAL A 167 -4.92 -21.10 11.06
N GLU A 168 -5.61 -20.53 12.06
CA GLU A 168 -6.49 -19.38 11.85
C GLU A 168 -5.67 -18.10 11.64
N VAL A 169 -6.07 -17.30 10.66
CA VAL A 169 -5.47 -16.01 10.28
C VAL A 169 -6.48 -14.90 10.53
N THR A 170 -6.02 -13.72 10.96
CA THR A 170 -6.83 -12.53 11.26
C THR A 170 -6.16 -11.27 10.74
#